data_AF-A0A843FT17-F1
#
_entry.id   AF-A0A843FT17-F1
#
_cell.length_a   1.000
_cell.length_b   1.000
_cell.length_c   1.000
_cell.angle_alpha   90.00
_cell.angle_beta   90.00
_cell.angle_gamma   90.00
#
_symmetry.space_group_name_H-M   'P 1'
#
loop_
_entity.id
_entity.type
_entity.pdbx_description
1 polymer ?
#
loop_
_entity_poly.entity_id
_entity_poly.type
_entity_poly.pdbx_seq_one_letter_code
_entity_poly.pdbx_strand_id
1 'polypeptide(L)'
;CFGSGMRKGEVCGACTGALMALGLKYGQSEVGDVDSKLKSDDVCVKFLEEFESVNGSYICNELLGCDIRTKEGVEYAVENNLFTEFCPKMVESATLIAEKLIEE
;
A
#
# COMPACT_ATOMS: atom_id res chain seq x y z
N CYS A 1 -1.49 10.95 6.65
CA CYS A 1 -0.11 11.26 6.22
C CYS A 1 0.41 10.41 5.04
N PHE A 2 -0.33 9.40 4.55
CA PHE A 2 0.19 8.47 3.54
C PHE A 2 -0.16 8.81 2.07
N GLY A 3 -0.94 9.86 1.82
CA GLY A 3 -1.38 10.24 0.47
C GLY A 3 -0.21 10.51 -0.50
N SER A 4 -0.41 10.16 -1.77
CA SER A 4 0.59 10.30 -2.84
C SER A 4 1.93 9.61 -2.52
N GLY A 5 1.89 8.42 -1.90
CA GLY A 5 3.08 7.72 -1.42
C GLY A 5 3.92 8.59 -0.50
N MET A 6 3.28 9.12 0.56
CA MET A 6 3.87 10.07 1.51
C MET A 6 4.44 11.35 0.85
N ARG A 7 3.80 11.81 -0.22
CA ARG A 7 4.27 12.93 -1.07
C ARG A 7 5.63 12.69 -1.74
N LYS A 8 6.09 11.44 -1.78
CA LYS A 8 7.35 11.04 -2.41
C LYS A 8 7.16 10.17 -3.65
N GLY A 9 5.93 9.76 -3.96
CA GLY A 9 5.66 8.91 -5.12
C GLY A 9 6.15 7.47 -4.93
N GLU A 10 6.47 7.11 -3.69
CA GLU A 10 6.97 5.79 -3.28
C GLU A 10 5.80 4.87 -2.95
N VAL A 11 5.93 3.96 -1.97
CA VAL A 11 4.90 2.98 -1.62
C VAL A 11 3.53 3.63 -1.47
N CYS A 12 2.54 3.05 -2.15
CA CYS A 12 1.15 3.48 -2.16
C CYS A 12 0.62 3.64 -0.73
N GLY A 13 -0.05 4.76 -0.47
CA GLY A 13 -0.55 5.05 0.88
C GLY A 13 -1.59 4.05 1.38
N ALA A 14 -2.32 3.41 0.48
CA ALA A 14 -3.23 2.31 0.80
C ALA A 14 -2.45 1.09 1.31
N CYS A 15 -1.39 0.70 0.60
CA CYS A 15 -0.48 -0.38 1.02
C CYS A 15 0.17 -0.08 2.37
N THR A 16 0.66 1.16 2.59
CA THR A 16 1.22 1.56 3.89
C THR A 16 0.21 1.41 5.02
N GLY A 17 -1.04 1.84 4.81
CA GLY A 17 -2.10 1.70 5.81
C GLY A 17 -2.45 0.23 6.11
N ALA A 18 -2.55 -0.60 5.07
CA ALA A 18 -2.79 -2.03 5.21
C ALA A 18 -1.66 -2.73 5.97
N LEU A 19 -0.40 -2.47 5.62
CA LEU A 19 0.77 -3.02 6.32
C LEU A 19 0.84 -2.59 7.79
N MET A 20 0.41 -1.37 8.12
CA MET A 20 0.28 -0.96 9.53
C MET A 20 -0.76 -1.81 10.27
N ALA A 21 -1.94 -2.05 9.68
CA ALA A 21 -2.97 -2.89 10.29
C ALA A 21 -2.51 -4.35 10.46
N LEU A 22 -1.88 -4.92 9.43
CA LEU A 22 -1.30 -6.27 9.47
C LEU A 22 -0.18 -6.37 10.52
N GLY A 23 0.71 -5.38 10.59
CA GLY A 23 1.75 -5.33 11.61
C GLY A 23 1.20 -5.21 13.03
N LEU A 24 0.08 -4.51 13.24
CA LEU A 24 -0.60 -4.48 14.54
C LEU A 24 -1.19 -5.85 14.94
N LYS A 25 -1.57 -6.67 13.95
CA LYS A 25 -2.15 -8.00 14.20
C LYS A 25 -1.09 -9.09 14.40
N TYR A 26 -0.05 -9.10 13.56
CA TYR A 26 0.93 -10.19 13.48
C TYR A 26 2.32 -9.83 14.00
N GLY A 27 2.58 -8.54 14.27
CA GLY A 27 3.88 -8.05 14.67
C GLY A 27 4.36 -8.55 16.03
N GLN A 28 5.67 -8.54 16.21
CA GLN A 28 6.31 -8.90 17.48
C GLN A 28 5.95 -7.89 18.59
N SER A 29 5.33 -8.37 19.68
CA SER A 29 5.04 -7.56 20.87
C SER A 29 5.99 -7.82 22.05
N GLU A 30 6.68 -8.96 22.05
CA GLU A 30 7.56 -9.38 23.14
C GLU A 30 9.01 -9.57 22.66
N VAL A 31 9.98 -9.21 23.48
CA VAL A 31 11.40 -9.38 23.15
C VAL A 31 11.72 -10.87 23.02
N GLY A 32 12.26 -11.26 21.86
CA GLY A 32 12.65 -12.65 21.58
C GLY A 32 11.56 -13.50 20.91
N ASP A 33 10.35 -12.97 20.70
CA ASP A 33 9.33 -13.63 19.87
C ASP A 33 9.67 -13.50 18.37
N VAL A 34 10.59 -14.36 17.94
CA VAL A 34 11.06 -14.44 16.56
C VAL A 34 9.96 -14.96 15.63
N ASP A 35 9.05 -15.81 16.13
CA ASP A 35 8.01 -16.42 15.31
C ASP A 35 6.98 -15.38 14.85
N SER A 36 6.52 -14.50 15.73
CA SER A 36 5.63 -13.38 15.33
C SER A 36 6.33 -12.43 14.36
N LYS A 37 7.62 -12.16 14.55
CA LYS A 37 8.40 -11.35 13.60
C LYS A 37 8.41 -11.99 12.21
N LEU A 38 8.78 -13.27 12.12
CA LEU A 38 8.82 -14.00 10.85
C LEU A 38 7.43 -14.09 10.20
N LYS A 39 6.37 -14.25 11.00
CA LYS A 39 4.99 -14.22 10.50
C LYS A 39 4.61 -12.84 9.95
N SER A 40 4.96 -11.76 10.63
CA SER A 40 4.71 -10.40 10.16
C SER A 40 5.46 -10.10 8.85
N ASP A 41 6.70 -10.56 8.72
CA ASP A 41 7.50 -10.41 7.50
C ASP A 41 6.87 -11.19 6.33
N ASP A 42 6.45 -12.45 6.56
CA ASP A 42 5.75 -13.28 5.56
C ASP A 42 4.43 -12.65 5.09
N VAL A 43 3.62 -12.15 6.02
CA VAL A 43 2.35 -11.47 5.70
C VAL A 43 2.58 -10.17 4.93
N CYS A 44 3.63 -9.41 5.27
CA CYS A 44 4.02 -8.20 4.55
C CYS A 44 4.36 -8.51 3.08
N VAL A 45 5.19 -9.52 2.83
CA VAL A 45 5.57 -9.95 1.49
C VAL A 45 4.34 -10.41 0.70
N LYS A 46 3.54 -11.32 1.27
CA LYS A 46 2.31 -11.83 0.61
C LYS A 46 1.35 -10.71 0.24
N PHE A 47 1.14 -9.76 1.13
CA PHE A 47 0.28 -8.61 0.87
C PHE A 47 0.77 -7.79 -0.33
N LEU A 48 2.06 -7.44 -0.35
CA LEU A 48 2.64 -6.61 -1.42
C LEU A 48 2.67 -7.36 -2.76
N GLU A 49 3.01 -8.65 -2.76
CA GLU A 49 2.99 -9.49 -3.97
C GLU A 49 1.57 -9.65 -4.54
N GLU A 50 0.57 -9.89 -3.69
CA GLU A 50 -0.83 -9.98 -4.13
C GLU A 50 -1.33 -8.62 -4.64
N PHE A 51 -1.00 -7.52 -3.96
CA PHE A 51 -1.36 -6.18 -4.41
C PHE A 51 -0.72 -5.83 -5.77
N GLU A 52 0.57 -6.12 -5.95
CA GLU A 52 1.29 -5.91 -7.19
C GLU A 52 0.74 -6.78 -8.33
N SER A 53 0.43 -8.05 -8.06
CA SER A 53 -0.18 -8.95 -9.04
C SER A 53 -1.53 -8.43 -9.57
N VAL A 54 -2.35 -7.84 -8.69
CA VAL A 54 -3.68 -7.33 -9.05
C VAL A 54 -3.62 -5.94 -9.69
N ASN A 55 -2.76 -5.05 -9.20
CA ASN A 55 -2.76 -3.63 -9.56
C ASN A 55 -1.56 -3.20 -10.42
N GLY A 56 -0.60 -4.09 -10.64
CA GLY A 56 0.59 -3.88 -11.47
C GLY A 56 1.81 -3.30 -10.74
N SER A 57 1.64 -2.62 -9.60
CA SER A 57 2.72 -2.13 -8.74
C SER A 57 2.17 -1.75 -7.36
N TYR A 58 3.03 -1.64 -6.35
CA TYR A 58 2.71 -0.97 -5.08
C TYR A 58 3.38 0.41 -4.96
N ILE A 59 4.09 0.89 -5.98
CA ILE A 59 4.73 2.20 -6.03
C ILE A 59 3.76 3.23 -6.64
N CYS A 60 3.51 4.32 -5.92
CA CYS A 60 2.50 5.31 -6.25
C CYS A 60 2.75 5.98 -7.61
N ASN A 61 4.00 6.33 -7.94
CA ASN A 61 4.32 6.92 -9.24
C ASN A 61 4.12 5.93 -10.40
N GLU A 62 4.38 4.65 -10.18
CA GLU A 62 4.17 3.61 -11.19
C GLU A 62 2.67 3.36 -11.40
N LEU A 63 1.91 3.26 -10.31
CA LEU A 63 0.45 3.14 -10.32
C LEU A 63 -0.25 4.31 -11.03
N LEU A 64 0.21 5.53 -10.78
CA LEU A 64 -0.38 6.74 -11.35
C LEU A 64 0.15 7.08 -12.74
N GLY A 65 1.26 6.49 -13.17
CA GLY A 65 1.92 6.80 -14.44
C GLY A 65 2.50 8.22 -14.51
N CYS A 66 2.70 8.89 -13.38
CA CYS A 66 3.21 10.26 -13.31
C CYS A 66 4.02 10.50 -12.03
N ASP A 67 4.93 11.48 -12.04
CA ASP A 67 5.72 11.84 -10.85
C ASP A 67 4.99 12.87 -9.97
N ILE A 68 4.40 12.42 -8.86
CA ILE A 68 3.65 13.31 -7.96
C ILE A 68 4.53 14.31 -7.19
N ARG A 69 5.86 14.21 -7.32
CA ARG A 69 6.81 15.15 -6.69
C ARG A 69 6.97 16.43 -7.50
N THR A 70 6.54 16.44 -8.76
CA THR A 70 6.59 17.60 -9.63
C THR A 70 5.23 18.26 -9.74
N LYS A 71 5.22 19.55 -10.10
CA LYS A 71 3.97 20.28 -10.32
C LYS A 71 3.19 19.68 -11.49
N GLU A 72 3.89 19.34 -12.55
CA GLU A 72 3.34 18.79 -13.80
C GLU A 72 2.69 17.43 -13.56
N GLY A 73 3.31 16.55 -12.76
CA GLY A 73 2.73 15.25 -12.43
C GLY A 73 1.50 15.36 -11.53
N VAL A 74 1.48 16.32 -10.61
CA VAL A 74 0.28 16.61 -9.79
C VAL A 74 -0.85 17.16 -10.66
N GLU A 75 -0.56 18.09 -11.58
CA GLU A 75 -1.56 18.62 -12.52
C GLU A 75 -2.14 17.51 -13.39
N TYR A 76 -1.27 16.66 -13.97
CA TYR A 76 -1.70 15.49 -14.74
C TYR A 76 -2.63 14.57 -13.94
N ALA A 77 -2.26 14.24 -12.69
CA ALA A 77 -3.08 13.37 -11.85
C ALA A 77 -4.45 13.97 -11.50
N VAL A 78 -4.55 15.29 -11.36
CA VAL A 78 -5.81 16.00 -11.15
C VAL A 78 -6.65 16.01 -12.42
N GLU A 79 -6.07 16.38 -13.57
CA GLU A 79 -6.77 16.46 -14.86
C GLU A 79 -7.33 15.10 -15.32
N ASN A 80 -6.66 14.01 -14.94
CA ASN A 80 -7.07 12.65 -15.25
C ASN A 80 -7.85 11.97 -14.11
N ASN A 81 -8.32 12.73 -13.11
CA ASN A 81 -9.13 12.24 -11.98
C ASN A 81 -8.48 11.07 -11.21
N LEU A 82 -7.15 10.95 -11.21
CA LEU A 82 -6.49 9.80 -10.61
C LEU A 82 -6.70 9.76 -9.09
N PHE A 83 -6.70 10.91 -8.42
CA PHE A 83 -6.94 10.95 -6.97
C PHE A 83 -8.38 10.66 -6.56
N THR A 84 -9.36 10.87 -7.45
CA THR A 84 -10.80 10.77 -7.15
C THR A 84 -11.46 9.53 -7.73
N GLU A 85 -10.89 8.91 -8.76
CA GLU A 85 -11.45 7.72 -9.41
C GLU A 85 -10.52 6.51 -9.40
N PHE A 86 -9.20 6.72 -9.51
CA PHE A 86 -8.23 5.63 -9.53
C PHE A 86 -7.76 5.25 -8.11
N CYS A 87 -7.27 6.21 -7.32
CA CYS A 87 -6.81 5.97 -5.95
C CYS A 87 -7.84 5.28 -5.05
N PRO A 88 -9.15 5.60 -5.10
CA PRO A 88 -10.15 4.87 -4.31
C PRO A 88 -10.20 3.36 -4.62
N LYS A 89 -9.95 2.95 -5.87
CA LYS A 89 -9.86 1.52 -6.24
C LYS A 89 -8.62 0.85 -5.65
N MET A 90 -7.51 1.58 -5.52
CA MET A 90 -6.32 1.10 -4.83
C MET A 90 -6.56 0.93 -3.34
N VAL A 91 -7.35 1.82 -2.73
CA VAL A 91 -7.77 1.70 -1.33
C VAL A 91 -8.64 0.46 -1.15
N GLU A 92 -9.67 0.28 -1.97
CA GLU A 92 -10.53 -0.91 -1.97
C GLU A 92 -9.72 -2.20 -2.13
N SER A 93 -8.84 -2.27 -3.13
CA SER A 93 -8.00 -3.43 -3.37
C SER A 93 -7.09 -3.75 -2.18
N ALA A 94 -6.40 -2.75 -1.61
CA ALA A 94 -5.56 -2.95 -0.44
C ALA A 94 -6.37 -3.43 0.77
N THR A 95 -7.57 -2.89 0.97
CA THR A 95 -8.46 -3.32 2.07
C THR A 95 -8.90 -4.77 1.89
N LEU A 96 -9.37 -5.16 0.71
CA LEU A 96 -9.84 -6.53 0.46
C LEU A 96 -8.73 -7.58 0.61
N ILE A 97 -7.52 -7.27 0.12
CA ILE A 97 -6.36 -8.17 0.26
C ILE A 97 -5.94 -8.27 1.74
N ALA A 98 -5.91 -7.15 2.45
CA ALA A 98 -5.59 -7.15 3.87
C ALA A 98 -6.62 -7.91 4.71
N GLU A 99 -7.92 -7.72 4.45
CA GLU A 99 -9.00 -8.44 5.12
C GLU A 99 -8.89 -9.95 4.91
N LYS A 100 -8.66 -10.39 3.67
CA LYS A 100 -8.42 -11.81 3.36
C LYS A 100 -7.26 -12.38 4.18
N LEU A 101 -6.11 -11.68 4.22
CA LEU A 101 -4.95 -12.13 5.01
C LEU A 101 -5.19 -12.08 6.53
N ILE A 102 -6.08 -11.21 6.99
CA ILE A 102 -6.51 -11.13 8.39
C ILE A 102 -7.42 -12.30 8.74
N GLU A 103 -8.29 -12.75 7.82
CA GLU A 103 -9.23 -13.83 8.09
C GLU A 103 -8.63 -15.24 7.94
N GLU A 104 -7.46 -15.35 7.31
CA GLU A 104 -6.60 -16.56 7.30
C GLU A 104 -5.98 -16.87 8.68
#